data_AF-A0A5C3LNJ2-F1
#
_entry.id   AF-A0A5C3LNJ2-F1
#
_cell.length_a   1.000
_cell.length_b   1.000
_cell.length_c   1.000
_cell.angle_alpha   90.00
_cell.angle_beta   90.00
_cell.angle_gamma   90.00
#
_symmetry.space_group_name_H-M   'P 1'
#
loop_
_entity.id
_entity.type
_entity.pdbx_description
1 polymer ?
#
loop_
_entity_poly.entity_id
_entity_poly.type
_entity_poly.pdbx_seq_one_letter_code
_entity_poly.pdbx_strand_id
1 'polypeptide(L)'
;MLKRSATLSSNIDAEAHPTKRKIDVNAFPWTIHDKIDPPKLHPTLAKTRELLSNYMLDVKFAKTHLLNSARCPQFPDSEWTNILSGRAVDLDQVLSSGYTISHDTHQTESFGSVKLIIGTTKPAKTVDTHGKWVIAWNQTINALLFTFPHRASKLRKYTRHINQLFSSLPEQFHDRIINYNRAVRMHTAQRHDLMLTDFQSFTDLHLLWVQNTGTANSRDNEGRRGTKTSGSSGGTAKRREACRRWNENKCRQGNCIYAHVCSKCRSSTHVTSECNSQTSK
;
A
#
# COMPACT_ATOMS: atom_id res chain seq x y z
N MET A 1 -3.00 -10.95 -83.22
CA MET A 1 -4.41 -10.82 -83.64
C MET A 1 -5.29 -10.81 -82.40
N LEU A 2 -6.29 -9.93 -82.40
CA LEU A 2 -7.35 -9.74 -81.39
C LEU A 2 -8.07 -11.07 -81.03
N LYS A 3 -8.71 -11.27 -79.86
CA LYS A 3 -9.87 -10.52 -79.35
C LYS A 3 -10.23 -10.93 -77.90
N ARG A 4 -10.78 -9.96 -77.17
CA ARG A 4 -11.33 -9.98 -75.80
C ARG A 4 -12.46 -11.00 -75.58
N SER A 5 -12.71 -11.38 -74.33
CA SER A 5 -14.04 -11.30 -73.69
C SER A 5 -13.96 -11.33 -72.17
N ALA A 6 -14.84 -10.56 -71.54
CA ALA A 6 -14.90 -10.26 -70.11
C ALA A 6 -16.12 -10.93 -69.45
N THR A 7 -15.99 -11.24 -68.15
CA THR A 7 -17.10 -11.45 -67.18
C THR A 7 -16.47 -11.36 -65.78
N LEU A 8 -16.61 -10.24 -65.05
CA LEU A 8 -17.70 -9.83 -64.13
C LEU A 8 -17.82 -10.68 -62.84
N SER A 9 -17.89 -9.98 -61.70
CA SER A 9 -18.19 -10.42 -60.33
C SER A 9 -16.97 -10.90 -59.51
N SER A 10 -16.65 -10.37 -58.32
CA SER A 10 -17.47 -9.69 -57.32
C SER A 10 -16.59 -8.74 -56.49
N ASN A 11 -17.08 -7.51 -56.29
CA ASN A 11 -16.65 -6.65 -55.19
C ASN A 11 -17.01 -7.37 -53.89
N ILE A 12 -16.00 -7.81 -53.15
CA ILE A 12 -16.15 -8.12 -51.73
C ILE A 12 -15.52 -6.93 -51.02
N ASP A 13 -16.39 -6.15 -50.41
CA ASP A 13 -16.05 -5.01 -49.56
C ASP A 13 -14.99 -5.43 -48.54
N ALA A 14 -13.75 -5.01 -48.80
CA ALA A 14 -12.70 -5.05 -47.81
C ALA A 14 -13.04 -3.97 -46.78
N GLU A 15 -13.82 -4.35 -45.78
CA GLU A 15 -14.14 -3.54 -44.62
C GLU A 15 -12.84 -3.15 -43.92
N ALA A 16 -12.32 -1.98 -44.29
CA ALA A 16 -11.13 -1.39 -43.75
C ALA A 16 -11.33 -1.21 -42.25
N HIS A 17 -10.77 -2.15 -41.48
CA HIS A 17 -10.68 -2.02 -40.04
C HIS A 17 -10.03 -0.67 -39.74
N PRO A 18 -10.67 0.22 -38.97
CA PRO A 18 -10.11 1.53 -38.70
C PRO A 18 -8.75 1.33 -38.01
N THR A 19 -7.68 1.68 -38.71
CA THR A 19 -6.34 1.74 -38.16
C THR A 19 -6.42 2.60 -36.91
N LYS A 20 -6.06 2.01 -35.75
CA LYS A 20 -6.10 2.70 -34.46
C LYS A 20 -5.42 4.06 -34.62
N ARG A 21 -6.19 5.15 -34.41
CA ARG A 21 -5.66 6.51 -34.49
C ARG A 21 -4.45 6.60 -33.57
N LYS A 22 -3.28 6.86 -34.15
CA LYS A 22 -2.04 7.02 -33.40
C LYS A 22 -2.14 8.31 -32.59
N ILE A 23 -2.05 8.20 -31.27
CA ILE A 23 -2.08 9.37 -30.40
C ILE A 23 -0.84 10.22 -30.69
N ASP A 24 -1.02 11.52 -30.89
CA ASP A 24 0.11 12.44 -31.04
C ASP A 24 0.69 12.77 -29.66
N VAL A 25 1.81 12.13 -29.35
CA VAL A 25 2.55 12.32 -28.09
C VAL A 25 3.06 13.76 -27.95
N ASN A 26 3.30 14.48 -29.06
CA ASN A 26 3.78 15.86 -29.01
C ASN A 26 2.71 16.87 -28.61
N ALA A 27 1.43 16.50 -28.73
CA ALA A 27 0.31 17.33 -28.33
C ALA A 27 0.02 17.26 -26.82
N PHE A 28 0.67 16.36 -26.08
CA PHE A 28 0.46 16.27 -24.64
C PHE A 28 1.02 17.51 -23.91
N PRO A 29 0.24 18.11 -22.98
CA PRO A 29 0.68 19.28 -22.24
C PRO A 29 2.02 19.08 -21.53
N TRP A 30 2.23 17.92 -20.88
CA TRP A 30 3.49 17.62 -20.19
C TRP A 30 4.68 17.48 -21.14
N THR A 31 4.47 16.97 -22.37
CA THR A 31 5.54 16.90 -23.38
C THR A 31 5.91 18.28 -23.92
N ILE A 32 4.94 19.19 -24.01
CA ILE A 32 5.19 20.59 -24.37
C ILE A 32 5.95 21.29 -23.24
N HIS A 33 5.53 21.11 -21.98
CA HIS A 33 6.21 21.68 -20.83
C HIS A 33 7.67 21.21 -20.73
N ASP A 34 7.93 19.91 -20.89
CA ASP A 34 9.31 19.36 -20.87
C ASP A 34 10.19 19.92 -21.99
N LYS A 35 9.63 20.39 -23.11
CA LYS A 35 10.38 21.05 -24.20
C LYS A 35 10.70 22.50 -23.88
N ILE A 36 9.80 23.21 -23.19
CA ILE A 36 9.96 24.62 -22.83
C ILE A 36 10.89 24.78 -21.63
N ASP A 37 10.70 23.95 -20.60
CA ASP A 37 11.51 23.94 -19.38
C ASP A 37 11.93 22.50 -19.04
N PRO A 38 13.06 22.02 -19.58
CA PRO A 38 13.51 20.66 -19.35
C PRO A 38 13.80 20.41 -17.86
N PRO A 39 13.25 19.32 -17.28
CA PRO A 39 13.45 19.04 -15.87
C PRO A 39 14.93 18.77 -15.57
N LYS A 40 15.47 19.48 -14.58
CA LYS A 40 16.86 19.29 -14.09
C LYS A 40 16.95 18.03 -13.24
N LEU A 41 17.04 16.87 -13.91
CA LEU A 41 17.10 15.58 -13.25
C LEU A 41 18.54 15.19 -12.90
N HIS A 42 18.71 14.57 -11.74
CA HIS A 42 19.96 13.93 -11.39
C HIS A 42 20.29 12.81 -12.41
N PRO A 43 21.55 12.62 -12.85
CA PRO A 43 21.89 11.64 -13.90
C PRO A 43 21.42 10.21 -13.61
N THR A 44 21.53 9.75 -12.36
CA THR A 44 21.03 8.43 -11.93
C THR A 44 19.52 8.29 -12.12
N LEU A 45 18.76 9.37 -11.94
CA LEU A 45 17.31 9.37 -12.10
C LEU A 45 16.93 9.37 -13.58
N ALA A 46 17.62 10.16 -14.40
CA ALA A 46 17.46 10.13 -15.86
C ALA A 46 17.70 8.72 -16.41
N LYS A 47 18.79 8.05 -16.00
CA LYS A 47 19.06 6.65 -16.42
C LYS A 47 18.00 5.67 -15.95
N THR A 48 17.45 5.87 -14.74
CA THR A 48 16.35 5.02 -14.25
C THR A 48 15.08 5.20 -15.10
N ARG A 49 14.76 6.44 -15.49
CA ARG A 49 13.60 6.74 -16.34
C ARG A 49 13.74 6.16 -17.74
N GLU A 50 14.92 6.24 -18.33
CA GLU A 50 15.22 5.62 -19.63
C GLU A 50 14.96 4.11 -19.61
N LEU A 51 15.48 3.42 -18.59
CA LEU A 51 15.25 1.97 -18.42
C LEU A 51 13.78 1.64 -18.19
N LEU A 52 13.09 2.40 -17.33
CA LEU A 52 11.65 2.23 -17.11
C LEU A 52 10.85 2.45 -18.40
N SER A 53 11.16 3.48 -19.20
CA SER A 53 10.48 3.69 -20.47
C SER A 53 10.64 2.52 -21.43
N ASN A 54 11.81 1.86 -21.42
CA ASN A 54 12.04 0.66 -22.21
C ASN A 54 11.25 -0.55 -21.69
N TYR A 55 11.25 -0.78 -20.37
CA TYR A 55 10.50 -1.89 -19.76
C TYR A 55 8.99 -1.73 -19.95
N MET A 56 8.49 -0.50 -19.88
CA MET A 56 7.06 -0.21 -19.97
C MET A 56 6.48 -0.34 -21.39
N LEU A 57 7.32 -0.47 -22.43
CA LEU A 57 6.86 -0.79 -23.79
C LEU A 57 6.12 -2.13 -23.81
N ASP A 58 6.69 -3.14 -23.14
CA ASP A 58 6.05 -4.43 -22.89
C ASP A 58 6.57 -5.03 -21.58
N VAL A 59 5.86 -4.73 -20.49
CA VAL A 59 6.22 -5.19 -19.14
C VAL A 59 6.21 -6.73 -19.05
N LYS A 60 5.31 -7.40 -19.79
CA LYS A 60 5.23 -8.87 -19.77
C LYS A 60 6.48 -9.46 -20.42
N PHE A 61 6.84 -8.97 -21.60
CA PHE A 61 8.05 -9.40 -22.27
C PHE A 61 9.31 -9.11 -21.45
N ALA A 62 9.43 -7.88 -20.92
CA ALA A 62 10.55 -7.50 -20.07
C ALA A 62 10.70 -8.43 -18.86
N LYS A 63 9.58 -8.81 -18.24
CA LYS A 63 9.55 -9.74 -17.11
C LYS A 63 9.94 -11.16 -17.52
N THR A 64 9.40 -11.69 -18.61
CA THR A 64 9.78 -13.02 -19.12
C THR A 64 11.27 -13.08 -19.43
N HIS A 65 11.80 -12.05 -20.10
CA HIS A 65 13.22 -11.95 -20.40
C HIS A 65 14.07 -11.85 -19.12
N LEU A 66 13.60 -11.09 -18.12
CA LEU A 66 14.26 -10.97 -16.81
C LEU A 66 14.34 -12.32 -16.08
N LEU A 67 13.22 -13.06 -16.02
CA LEU A 67 13.12 -14.34 -15.31
C LEU A 67 13.94 -15.45 -15.99
N ASN A 68 14.16 -15.35 -17.30
CA ASN A 68 15.02 -16.27 -18.05
C ASN A 68 16.53 -16.00 -17.84
N SER A 69 16.90 -14.93 -17.12
CA SER A 69 18.30 -14.66 -16.85
C SER A 69 18.86 -15.58 -15.76
N ALA A 70 20.01 -16.21 -16.03
CA ALA A 70 20.69 -17.13 -15.10
C ALA A 70 21.07 -16.49 -13.75
N ARG A 71 21.18 -15.16 -13.68
CA ARG A 71 21.54 -14.41 -12.46
C ARG A 71 20.33 -13.74 -11.81
N CYS A 72 19.11 -14.02 -12.27
CA CYS A 72 17.90 -13.43 -11.71
C CYS A 72 17.75 -13.87 -10.24
N PRO A 73 17.69 -12.93 -9.27
CA PRO A 73 17.47 -13.28 -7.88
C PRO A 73 16.05 -13.81 -7.67
N GLN A 74 15.87 -14.67 -6.65
CA GLN A 74 14.54 -15.07 -6.22
C GLN A 74 13.78 -13.84 -5.66
N PHE A 75 12.59 -13.59 -6.18
CA PHE A 75 11.77 -12.43 -5.79
C PHE A 75 10.31 -12.66 -6.22
N PRO A 76 9.30 -12.11 -5.51
CA PRO A 76 7.90 -12.34 -5.86
C PRO A 76 7.54 -11.83 -7.26
N ASP A 77 6.67 -12.59 -7.94
CA ASP A 77 6.22 -12.32 -9.30
C ASP A 77 5.48 -10.97 -9.40
N SER A 78 4.61 -10.67 -8.43
CA SER A 78 3.93 -9.37 -8.31
C SER A 78 4.91 -8.22 -8.18
N GLU A 79 5.97 -8.41 -7.40
CA GLU A 79 6.94 -7.36 -7.08
C GLU A 79 7.93 -7.13 -8.22
N TRP A 80 8.24 -8.14 -9.04
CA TRP A 80 8.92 -7.92 -10.31
C TRP A 80 8.13 -7.00 -11.22
N THR A 81 6.82 -7.20 -11.30
CA THR A 81 5.93 -6.34 -12.10
C THR A 81 5.93 -4.91 -11.56
N ASN A 82 5.96 -4.73 -10.24
CA ASN A 82 6.08 -3.41 -9.61
C ASN A 82 7.40 -2.73 -9.99
N ILE A 83 8.54 -3.42 -9.87
CA ILE A 83 9.86 -2.89 -10.23
C ILE A 83 9.90 -2.44 -11.70
N LEU A 84 9.47 -3.30 -12.63
CA LEU A 84 9.50 -3.03 -14.07
C LEU A 84 8.54 -1.91 -14.48
N SER A 85 7.45 -1.72 -13.72
CA SER A 85 6.48 -0.63 -13.94
C SER A 85 6.82 0.65 -13.17
N GLY A 86 7.96 0.70 -12.47
CA GLY A 86 8.36 1.86 -11.67
C GLY A 86 7.52 2.08 -10.40
N ARG A 87 6.72 1.09 -9.98
CA ARG A 87 5.92 1.16 -8.75
C ARG A 87 6.76 0.79 -7.53
N ALA A 88 6.30 1.23 -6.36
CA ALA A 88 6.93 0.85 -5.10
C ALA A 88 6.75 -0.65 -4.82
N VAL A 89 7.79 -1.25 -4.25
CA VAL A 89 7.77 -2.67 -3.82
C VAL A 89 7.10 -2.78 -2.46
N ASP A 90 6.19 -3.74 -2.30
CA ASP A 90 5.62 -4.09 -1.01
C ASP A 90 6.55 -5.05 -0.24
N LEU A 91 7.09 -4.60 0.90
CA LEU A 91 7.99 -5.42 1.70
C LEU A 91 7.27 -6.53 2.46
N ASP A 92 5.97 -6.38 2.73
CA ASP A 92 5.20 -7.45 3.36
C ASP A 92 5.04 -8.62 2.38
N GLN A 93 4.83 -8.32 1.09
CA GLN A 93 4.76 -9.33 0.03
C GLN A 93 6.12 -10.00 -0.19
N VAL A 94 7.21 -9.23 -0.24
CA VAL A 94 8.59 -9.77 -0.32
C VAL A 94 8.91 -10.66 0.88
N LEU A 95 8.54 -10.24 2.10
CA LEU A 95 8.77 -11.05 3.28
C LEU A 95 7.95 -12.35 3.21
N SER A 96 6.68 -12.25 2.80
CA SER A 96 5.75 -13.38 2.74
C SER A 96 6.18 -14.43 1.73
N SER A 97 6.72 -14.03 0.56
CA SER A 97 7.13 -14.98 -0.48
C SER A 97 8.24 -15.94 -0.03
N GLY A 98 9.09 -15.53 0.91
CA GLY A 98 10.14 -16.40 1.46
C GLY A 98 9.62 -17.52 2.36
N TYR A 99 8.35 -17.47 2.78
CA TYR A 99 7.74 -18.46 3.69
C TYR A 99 6.61 -19.26 3.03
N THR A 100 6.18 -18.89 1.83
CA THR A 100 5.20 -19.65 1.05
C THR A 100 5.88 -20.79 0.31
N ILE A 101 5.52 -22.03 0.65
CA ILE A 101 5.96 -23.25 -0.05
C ILE A 101 5.17 -23.44 -1.37
N SER A 102 4.06 -22.74 -1.54
CA SER A 102 3.19 -22.82 -2.72
C SER A 102 3.57 -21.81 -3.80
N HIS A 103 3.51 -22.24 -5.06
CA HIS A 103 3.66 -21.39 -6.23
C HIS A 103 2.55 -20.32 -6.26
N ASP A 104 2.94 -19.05 -6.39
CA ASP A 104 2.03 -17.90 -6.49
C ASP A 104 1.24 -18.01 -7.80
N THR A 105 0.05 -18.60 -7.72
CA THR A 105 -0.77 -18.90 -8.89
C THR A 105 -1.78 -17.75 -9.05
N HIS A 106 -1.35 -16.66 -9.69
CA HIS A 106 -2.28 -15.64 -10.14
C HIS A 106 -3.17 -16.22 -11.25
N GLN A 107 -4.39 -16.65 -10.89
CA GLN A 107 -5.40 -17.04 -11.86
C GLN A 107 -6.27 -15.82 -12.17
N THR A 108 -6.24 -15.41 -13.42
CA THR A 108 -7.13 -14.38 -13.93
C THR A 108 -8.12 -15.06 -14.85
N GLU A 109 -9.32 -15.32 -14.35
CA GLU A 109 -10.42 -15.84 -15.17
C GLU A 109 -11.33 -14.69 -15.58
N SER A 110 -11.61 -14.58 -16.87
CA SER A 110 -12.56 -13.61 -17.41
C SER A 110 -13.89 -14.28 -17.68
N PHE A 111 -14.95 -13.83 -17.02
CA PHE A 111 -16.33 -14.21 -17.31
C PHE A 111 -17.03 -13.00 -17.96
N GLY A 112 -17.10 -12.99 -19.29
CA GLY A 112 -17.71 -11.90 -20.05
C GLY A 112 -16.99 -10.56 -19.83
N SER A 113 -17.71 -9.56 -19.32
CA SER A 113 -17.17 -8.22 -19.00
C SER A 113 -16.50 -8.10 -17.63
N VAL A 114 -16.55 -9.15 -16.81
CA VAL A 114 -16.01 -9.16 -15.44
C VAL A 114 -14.73 -10.00 -15.39
N LYS A 115 -13.66 -9.39 -14.92
CA LYS A 115 -12.35 -10.02 -14.76
C LYS A 115 -12.14 -10.38 -13.29
N LEU A 116 -12.15 -11.67 -12.98
CA LEU A 116 -11.98 -12.19 -11.64
C LEU A 116 -10.49 -12.51 -11.44
N ILE A 117 -9.83 -11.71 -10.61
CA ILE A 117 -8.42 -11.91 -10.26
C ILE A 117 -8.40 -12.68 -8.94
N ILE A 118 -8.19 -13.98 -8.99
CA ILE A 118 -7.94 -14.82 -7.82
C ILE A 118 -6.43 -14.80 -7.59
N GLY A 119 -5.98 -14.17 -6.50
CA GLY A 119 -4.55 -14.17 -6.16
C GLY A 119 -4.06 -13.02 -5.29
N THR A 120 -4.87 -12.03 -4.90
CA THR A 120 -4.44 -11.07 -3.86
C THR A 120 -4.60 -11.71 -2.49
N THR A 121 -3.76 -12.70 -2.18
CA THR A 121 -3.61 -13.13 -0.80
C THR A 121 -3.01 -11.96 -0.04
N LYS A 122 -3.66 -11.51 1.04
CA LYS A 122 -3.03 -10.59 1.97
C LYS A 122 -1.67 -11.21 2.37
N PRO A 123 -0.59 -10.41 2.45
CA PRO A 123 0.71 -10.93 2.83
C PRO A 123 0.59 -11.76 4.11
N ALA A 124 1.08 -13.01 4.06
CA ALA A 124 1.03 -13.93 5.21
C ALA A 124 1.87 -13.42 6.39
N LYS A 125 2.86 -12.57 6.13
CA LYS A 125 3.68 -11.90 7.12
C LYS A 125 3.77 -10.41 6.84
N THR A 126 3.79 -9.64 7.92
CA THR A 126 4.03 -8.20 7.90
C THR A 126 5.42 -7.88 8.42
N VAL A 127 6.04 -6.86 7.84
CA VAL A 127 7.26 -6.25 8.35
C VAL A 127 6.87 -5.36 9.53
N ASP A 128 7.08 -5.85 10.74
CA ASP A 128 6.77 -5.18 12.01
C ASP A 128 8.01 -4.98 12.91
N THR A 129 9.16 -5.56 12.53
CA THR A 129 10.43 -5.41 13.26
C THR A 129 11.56 -4.99 12.34
N HIS A 130 12.62 -4.41 12.92
CA HIS A 130 13.85 -4.09 12.21
C HIS A 130 14.46 -5.30 11.48
N GLY A 131 14.53 -6.46 12.13
CA GLY A 131 15.08 -7.68 11.52
C GLY A 131 14.29 -8.14 10.29
N LYS A 132 12.96 -8.15 10.36
CA LYS A 132 12.10 -8.46 9.20
C LYS A 132 12.27 -7.44 8.08
N TRP A 133 12.40 -6.16 8.43
CA TRP A 133 12.68 -5.10 7.46
C TRP A 133 14.02 -5.33 6.75
N VAL A 134 15.09 -5.67 7.48
CA VAL A 134 16.41 -5.96 6.88
C VAL A 134 16.32 -7.12 5.88
N ILE A 135 15.63 -8.20 6.23
CA ILE A 135 15.46 -9.37 5.34
C ILE A 135 14.74 -8.97 4.05
N ALA A 136 13.56 -8.35 4.16
CA ALA A 136 12.77 -7.97 2.98
C ALA A 136 13.46 -6.88 2.14
N TRP A 137 14.12 -5.93 2.79
CA TRP A 137 14.83 -4.84 2.12
C TRP A 137 16.08 -5.33 1.37
N ASN A 138 16.84 -6.26 1.92
CA ASN A 138 17.99 -6.85 1.23
C ASN A 138 17.58 -7.62 -0.02
N GLN A 139 16.49 -8.40 0.03
CA GLN A 139 15.93 -9.05 -1.16
C GLN A 139 15.49 -8.02 -2.21
N THR A 140 14.84 -6.94 -1.76
CA THR A 140 14.43 -5.82 -2.62
C THR A 140 15.63 -5.13 -3.27
N ILE A 141 16.73 -4.92 -2.53
CA ILE A 141 17.96 -4.34 -3.08
C ILE A 141 18.54 -5.24 -4.16
N ASN A 142 18.61 -6.55 -3.94
CA ASN A 142 19.15 -7.48 -4.94
C ASN A 142 18.34 -7.41 -6.25
N ALA A 143 17.01 -7.40 -6.16
CA ALA A 143 16.13 -7.24 -7.32
C ALA A 143 16.28 -5.88 -8.00
N LEU A 144 16.38 -4.79 -7.22
CA LEU A 144 16.57 -3.43 -7.74
C LEU A 144 17.96 -3.23 -8.37
N LEU A 145 19.02 -3.87 -7.87
CA LEU A 145 20.35 -3.77 -8.47
C LEU A 145 20.50 -4.63 -9.71
N PHE A 146 19.78 -5.75 -9.77
CA PHE A 146 19.68 -6.54 -10.98
C PHE A 146 19.03 -5.76 -12.13
N THR A 147 17.97 -5.00 -11.82
CA THR A 147 17.23 -4.18 -12.80
C THR A 147 17.84 -2.81 -13.05
N PHE A 148 18.43 -2.19 -12.03
CA PHE A 148 19.01 -0.85 -12.07
C PHE A 148 20.40 -0.79 -11.40
N PRO A 149 21.44 -1.34 -12.04
CA PRO A 149 22.77 -1.47 -11.43
C PRO A 149 23.37 -0.14 -10.95
N HIS A 150 23.11 0.96 -11.68
CA HIS A 150 23.58 2.31 -11.38
C HIS A 150 23.01 2.90 -10.07
N ARG A 151 22.00 2.26 -9.44
CA ARG A 151 21.39 2.74 -8.19
C ARG A 151 22.11 2.29 -6.92
N ALA A 152 23.21 1.53 -7.00
CA ALA A 152 23.94 0.98 -5.85
C ALA A 152 24.29 2.00 -4.77
N SER A 153 24.92 3.11 -5.14
CA SER A 153 25.31 4.15 -4.18
C SER A 153 24.10 4.78 -3.47
N LYS A 154 23.01 5.06 -4.22
CA LYS A 154 21.75 5.60 -3.71
C LYS A 154 21.11 4.65 -2.69
N LEU A 155 20.95 3.37 -3.07
CA LEU A 155 20.32 2.38 -2.20
C LEU A 155 21.12 2.17 -0.91
N ARG A 156 22.46 2.09 -0.99
CA ARG A 156 23.32 1.98 0.19
C ARG A 156 23.16 3.17 1.15
N LYS A 157 23.10 4.40 0.63
CA LYS A 157 22.88 5.61 1.44
C LYS A 157 21.51 5.58 2.12
N TYR A 158 20.46 5.20 1.39
CA TYR A 158 19.11 5.07 1.95
C TYR A 158 19.00 3.98 3.02
N THR A 159 19.58 2.80 2.78
CA THR A 159 19.64 1.72 3.77
C THR A 159 20.30 2.18 5.07
N ARG A 160 21.41 2.93 4.97
CA ARG A 160 22.08 3.49 6.14
C ARG A 160 21.17 4.45 6.90
N HIS A 161 20.48 5.34 6.19
CA HIS A 161 19.56 6.30 6.81
C HIS A 161 18.46 5.59 7.61
N ILE A 162 17.78 4.59 7.02
CA ILE A 162 16.72 3.86 7.73
C ILE A 162 17.28 3.05 8.91
N ASN A 163 18.43 2.39 8.75
CA ASN A 163 19.09 1.69 9.86
C ASN A 163 19.45 2.64 11.01
N GLN A 164 19.94 3.85 10.71
CA GLN A 164 20.24 4.86 11.73
C GLN A 164 18.99 5.27 12.50
N LEU A 165 17.82 5.37 11.84
CA LEU A 165 16.55 5.63 12.53
C LEU A 165 16.20 4.49 13.50
N PHE A 166 16.31 3.23 13.06
CA PHE A 166 16.10 2.06 13.93
C PHE A 166 17.06 2.01 15.12
N SER A 167 18.33 2.39 14.93
CA SER A 167 19.31 2.46 16.02
C SER A 167 19.10 3.65 16.96
N SER A 168 18.46 4.73 16.50
CA SER A 168 18.29 5.96 17.28
C SER A 168 16.99 5.99 18.07
N LEU A 169 16.02 5.14 17.72
CA LEU A 169 14.71 5.09 18.36
C LEU A 169 14.49 3.76 19.09
N PRO A 170 13.90 3.77 20.30
CA PRO A 170 13.50 2.56 21.00
C PRO A 170 12.57 1.66 20.17
N GLU A 171 12.61 0.35 20.42
CA GLU A 171 11.83 -0.67 19.69
C GLU A 171 10.33 -0.38 19.64
N GLN A 172 9.79 0.23 20.70
CA GLN A 172 8.37 0.62 20.77
C GLN A 172 7.94 1.65 19.72
N PHE A 173 8.87 2.26 18.99
CA PHE A 173 8.63 3.21 17.90
C PHE A 173 9.10 2.70 16.54
N HIS A 174 9.45 1.41 16.42
CA HIS A 174 9.94 0.83 15.15
C HIS A 174 8.86 0.77 14.07
N ASP A 175 7.59 0.61 14.47
CA ASP A 175 6.42 0.71 13.60
C ASP A 175 6.37 2.06 12.84
N ARG A 176 6.70 3.16 13.52
CA ARG A 176 6.78 4.49 12.91
C ARG A 176 7.85 4.59 11.84
N ILE A 177 9.02 3.99 12.09
CA ILE A 177 10.12 3.95 11.11
C ILE A 177 9.72 3.12 9.89
N ILE A 178 9.03 1.99 10.10
CA ILE A 178 8.52 1.14 9.02
C ILE A 178 7.51 1.90 8.16
N ASN A 179 6.57 2.63 8.80
CA ASN A 179 5.58 3.44 8.11
C ASN A 179 6.21 4.61 7.36
N TYR A 180 7.17 5.31 7.97
CA TYR A 180 7.98 6.33 7.30
C TYR A 180 8.69 5.78 6.06
N ASN A 181 9.42 4.67 6.19
CA ASN A 181 10.08 4.00 5.08
C ASN A 181 9.09 3.61 3.96
N ARG A 182 7.92 3.07 4.32
CA ARG A 182 6.86 2.75 3.35
C ARG A 182 6.41 4.01 2.61
N ALA A 183 6.12 5.10 3.33
CA ALA A 183 5.67 6.37 2.75
C ALA A 183 6.73 6.97 1.81
N VAL A 184 8.00 7.01 2.22
CA VAL A 184 9.10 7.53 1.38
C VAL A 184 9.25 6.75 0.08
N ARG A 185 9.19 5.41 0.14
CA ARG A 185 9.29 4.57 -1.07
C ARG A 185 8.09 4.76 -1.99
N MET A 186 6.88 4.86 -1.45
CA MET A 186 5.67 5.16 -2.22
C MET A 186 5.76 6.53 -2.90
N HIS A 187 6.14 7.56 -2.13
CA HIS A 187 6.26 8.93 -2.64
C HIS A 187 7.31 9.02 -3.75
N THR A 188 8.48 8.40 -3.55
CA THR A 188 9.54 8.36 -4.57
C THR A 188 9.15 7.58 -5.82
N ALA A 189 8.29 6.55 -5.71
CA ALA A 189 7.81 5.81 -6.87
C ALA A 189 6.78 6.62 -7.68
N GLN A 190 5.99 7.47 -7.03
CA GLN A 190 5.00 8.34 -7.67
C GLN A 190 5.62 9.62 -8.26
N ARG A 191 6.79 10.04 -7.75
CA ARG A 191 7.53 11.24 -8.16
C ARG A 191 8.74 10.86 -9.02
N HIS A 192 8.71 11.18 -10.31
CA HIS A 192 9.80 10.84 -11.25
C HIS A 192 10.97 11.84 -11.25
N ASP A 193 10.99 12.76 -10.30
CA ASP A 193 11.99 13.81 -10.10
C ASP A 193 12.69 13.72 -8.72
N LEU A 194 12.27 12.78 -7.85
CA LEU A 194 12.86 12.58 -6.52
C LEU A 194 13.76 11.34 -6.43
N MET A 195 14.79 11.43 -5.62
CA MET A 195 15.61 10.32 -5.17
C MET A 195 15.32 9.97 -3.71
N LEU A 196 15.40 8.67 -3.37
CA LEU A 196 15.36 8.18 -1.98
C LEU A 196 16.37 8.85 -1.03
N THR A 197 17.42 9.49 -1.58
CA THR A 197 18.44 10.20 -0.80
C THR A 197 18.14 11.68 -0.60
N ASP A 198 17.06 12.20 -1.17
CA ASP A 198 16.64 13.59 -1.04
C ASP A 198 15.89 13.76 0.28
N PHE A 199 16.56 13.46 1.39
CA PHE A 199 15.95 13.34 2.71
C PHE A 199 15.18 14.59 3.15
N GLN A 200 15.65 15.77 2.74
CA GLN A 200 14.97 17.04 3.02
C GLN A 200 13.59 17.12 2.37
N SER A 201 13.41 16.50 1.20
CA SER A 201 12.13 16.43 0.49
C SER A 201 11.11 15.52 1.18
N PHE A 202 11.52 14.77 2.22
CA PHE A 202 10.65 13.90 3.01
C PHE A 202 10.43 14.41 4.44
N THR A 203 10.72 15.69 4.69
CA THR A 203 10.57 16.28 6.04
C THR A 203 9.13 16.16 6.52
N ASP A 204 8.15 16.43 5.67
CA ASP A 204 6.72 16.25 5.95
C ASP A 204 6.38 14.80 6.38
N LEU A 205 6.92 13.81 5.67
CA LEU A 205 6.73 12.39 6.01
C LEU A 205 7.44 12.02 7.33
N HIS A 206 8.61 12.60 7.57
CA HIS A 206 9.34 12.42 8.82
C HIS A 206 8.59 13.04 10.00
N LEU A 207 8.02 14.25 9.84
CA LEU A 207 7.15 14.88 10.83
C LEU A 207 5.93 14.00 11.11
N LEU A 208 5.29 13.50 10.05
CA LEU A 208 4.05 12.73 10.14
C LEU A 208 4.23 11.42 10.91
N TRP A 209 5.26 10.65 10.57
CA TRP A 209 5.43 9.29 11.09
C TRP A 209 6.41 9.22 12.25
N VAL A 210 7.53 9.93 12.18
CA VAL A 210 8.62 9.77 13.16
C VAL A 210 8.47 10.74 14.33
N GLN A 211 8.10 12.00 14.08
CA GLN A 211 7.97 12.99 15.15
C GLN A 211 6.60 12.93 15.86
N ASN A 212 6.59 13.14 17.17
CA ASN A 212 5.37 13.10 18.01
C ASN A 212 4.31 14.14 17.65
N THR A 213 4.62 15.10 16.77
CA THR A 213 3.72 16.18 16.34
C THR A 213 2.87 15.81 15.12
N GLY A 214 3.15 14.70 14.45
CA GLY A 214 2.41 14.23 13.29
C GLY A 214 0.98 13.79 13.61
N THR A 215 0.03 14.07 12.71
CA THR A 215 -1.37 13.64 12.85
C THR A 215 -1.54 12.12 12.89
N ALA A 216 -0.61 11.37 12.27
CA ALA A 216 -0.60 9.91 12.35
C ALA A 216 -0.29 9.38 13.77
N ASN A 217 0.46 10.14 14.56
CA ASN A 217 0.91 9.75 15.91
C ASN A 217 -0.07 10.14 17.03
N SER A 218 -1.08 10.98 16.72
CA SER A 218 -2.08 11.42 17.72
C SER A 218 -3.03 10.31 18.18
N ARG A 219 -3.08 9.17 17.47
CA ARG A 219 -3.95 8.03 17.82
C ARG A 219 -3.39 7.12 18.93
N ASP A 220 -2.08 7.14 19.17
CA ASP A 220 -1.46 6.25 20.16
C ASP A 220 -1.33 6.89 21.55
N ASN A 221 -1.46 8.23 21.65
CA ASN A 221 -1.22 8.94 22.90
C ASN A 221 -2.45 9.05 23.81
N GLU A 222 -3.65 8.72 23.33
CA GLU A 222 -4.86 8.59 24.16
C GLU A 222 -4.97 7.22 24.86
N GLY A 223 -4.10 6.25 24.54
CA GLY A 223 -4.23 4.86 25.02
C GLY A 223 -3.46 4.47 26.27
N ARG A 224 -2.58 5.33 26.84
CA ARG A 224 -1.62 4.86 27.87
C ARG A 224 -1.31 5.80 29.04
N ARG A 225 -2.17 6.76 29.35
CA ARG A 225 -2.15 7.48 30.65
C ARG A 225 -3.34 7.05 31.53
N GLY A 226 -3.25 5.84 32.05
CA GLY A 226 -4.01 5.43 33.23
C GLY A 226 -3.38 6.00 34.49
N THR A 227 -3.53 7.30 34.72
CA THR A 227 -3.38 7.87 36.07
C THR A 227 -4.77 8.30 36.51
N LYS A 228 -5.26 7.62 37.55
CA LYS A 228 -6.52 7.91 38.22
C LYS A 228 -6.51 9.35 38.74
N THR A 229 -7.20 10.25 38.08
CA THR A 229 -7.76 11.44 38.75
C THR A 229 -9.09 11.80 38.10
N SER A 230 -10.09 11.83 38.95
CA SER A 230 -11.44 12.34 38.76
C SER A 230 -11.46 13.71 38.08
N GLY A 231 -12.27 13.87 37.04
CA GLY A 231 -12.57 15.18 36.45
C GLY A 231 -13.49 15.03 35.24
N SER A 232 -14.65 15.67 35.33
CA SER A 232 -15.81 15.56 34.43
C SER A 232 -15.64 16.27 33.07
N SER A 233 -16.53 15.89 32.13
CA SER A 233 -16.90 16.50 30.84
C SER A 233 -16.01 16.14 29.63
N GLY A 234 -16.52 15.72 28.47
CA GLY A 234 -17.88 15.54 27.98
C GLY A 234 -17.78 15.02 26.54
N GLY A 235 -18.05 13.73 26.35
CA GLY A 235 -18.12 13.09 25.04
C GLY A 235 -19.01 11.86 25.19
N THR A 236 -20.13 11.84 24.47
CA THR A 236 -21.20 10.85 24.64
C THR A 236 -20.73 9.44 24.26
N ALA A 237 -20.11 8.74 25.21
CA ALA A 237 -19.99 7.29 25.17
C ALA A 237 -21.41 6.72 25.13
N LYS A 238 -21.73 5.93 24.09
CA LYS A 238 -22.99 5.20 24.01
C LYS A 238 -23.16 4.38 25.29
N ARG A 239 -24.05 4.85 26.18
CA ARG A 239 -24.32 4.23 27.47
C ARG A 239 -24.77 2.79 27.21
N ARG A 240 -24.07 1.81 27.81
CA ARG A 240 -24.45 0.39 27.73
C ARG A 240 -25.92 0.25 28.14
N GLU A 241 -26.68 -0.55 27.38
CA GLU A 241 -28.09 -0.81 27.66
C GLU A 241 -28.23 -1.56 29.00
N ALA A 242 -29.31 -1.30 29.72
CA ALA A 242 -29.60 -1.96 31.00
C ALA A 242 -29.91 -3.45 30.77
N CYS A 243 -29.32 -4.31 31.60
CA CYS A 243 -29.53 -5.75 31.55
C CYS A 243 -30.96 -6.09 32.02
N ARG A 244 -31.81 -6.57 31.10
CA ARG A 244 -33.19 -6.98 31.43
C ARG A 244 -33.22 -8.14 32.43
N ARG A 245 -32.37 -9.16 32.24
CA ARG A 245 -32.27 -10.31 33.15
C ARG A 245 -31.82 -9.94 34.56
N TRP A 246 -30.94 -8.96 34.70
CA TRP A 246 -30.55 -8.46 36.01
C TRP A 246 -31.70 -7.72 36.67
N ASN A 247 -32.43 -6.89 35.92
CA ASN A 247 -33.62 -6.18 36.39
C ASN A 247 -34.80 -7.10 36.77
N GLU A 248 -34.73 -8.39 36.42
CA GLU A 248 -35.67 -9.44 36.82
C GLU A 248 -35.11 -10.38 37.92
N ASN A 249 -33.96 -10.07 38.53
CA ASN A 249 -33.24 -10.93 39.49
C ASN A 249 -32.83 -12.33 38.94
N LYS A 250 -32.64 -12.45 37.61
CA LYS A 250 -32.31 -13.72 36.94
C LYS A 250 -30.91 -13.76 36.33
N CYS A 251 -30.11 -12.69 36.44
CA CYS A 251 -28.76 -12.68 35.88
C CYS A 251 -27.76 -13.38 36.82
N ARG A 252 -27.16 -14.48 36.37
CA ARG A 252 -26.13 -15.24 37.11
C ARG A 252 -24.70 -14.95 36.66
N GLN A 253 -24.53 -14.02 35.72
CA GLN A 253 -23.25 -13.75 35.07
C GLN A 253 -22.56 -12.57 35.74
N GLY A 254 -21.41 -12.81 36.38
CA GLY A 254 -20.62 -11.77 37.04
C GLY A 254 -20.03 -10.73 36.08
N ASN A 255 -19.78 -11.12 34.82
CA ASN A 255 -19.27 -10.23 33.77
C ASN A 255 -20.29 -10.09 32.63
N CYS A 256 -21.41 -9.43 32.90
CA CYS A 256 -22.50 -9.28 31.93
C CYS A 256 -22.15 -8.29 30.81
N ILE A 257 -22.56 -8.61 29.58
CA ILE A 257 -22.41 -7.73 28.40
C ILE A 257 -23.31 -6.48 28.48
N TYR A 258 -24.39 -6.55 29.26
CA TYR A 258 -25.29 -5.44 29.55
C TYR A 258 -24.98 -4.83 30.92
N ALA A 259 -25.35 -3.58 31.14
CA ALA A 259 -25.11 -2.91 32.41
C ALA A 259 -26.09 -3.41 33.49
N HIS A 260 -25.59 -3.84 34.65
CA HIS A 260 -26.37 -4.16 35.84
C HIS A 260 -26.83 -2.85 36.53
N VAL A 261 -27.77 -2.18 35.88
CA VAL A 261 -28.36 -0.92 36.31
C VAL A 261 -29.86 -0.96 36.10
N CYS A 262 -30.59 -0.25 36.97
CA CYS A 262 -32.03 -0.15 36.92
C CYS A 262 -32.47 0.40 35.56
N SER A 263 -33.43 -0.27 34.91
CA SER A 263 -33.91 0.17 33.59
C SER A 263 -34.61 1.54 33.65
N LYS A 264 -35.22 1.89 34.80
CA LYS A 264 -35.93 3.15 35.02
C LYS A 264 -35.01 4.31 35.40
N CYS A 265 -34.19 4.13 36.43
CA CYS A 265 -33.38 5.22 37.01
C CYS A 265 -31.87 5.09 36.82
N ARG A 266 -31.41 3.99 36.18
CA ARG A 266 -29.98 3.68 35.95
C ARG A 266 -29.12 3.50 37.21
N SER A 267 -29.72 3.38 38.40
CA SER A 267 -28.97 3.02 39.62
C SER A 267 -28.45 1.59 39.55
N SER A 268 -27.22 1.33 40.01
CA SER A 268 -26.65 -0.03 40.13
C SER A 268 -27.02 -0.72 41.44
N THR A 269 -27.79 -0.07 42.33
CA THR A 269 -28.07 -0.58 43.69
C THR A 269 -29.31 -1.44 43.80
N HIS A 270 -30.22 -1.38 42.82
CA HIS A 270 -31.52 -2.06 42.89
C HIS A 270 -32.01 -2.44 41.49
N VAL A 271 -32.82 -3.50 41.45
CA VAL A 271 -33.50 -3.95 40.22
C VAL A 271 -34.77 -3.14 39.97
N THR A 272 -35.36 -3.25 38.77
CA THR A 272 -36.52 -2.42 38.37
C THR A 272 -37.75 -2.56 39.29
N SER A 273 -37.95 -3.71 39.93
CA SER A 273 -39.05 -3.94 40.88
C SER A 273 -38.93 -3.13 42.17
N GLU A 274 -37.71 -2.75 42.56
CA GLU A 274 -37.40 -2.00 43.77
C GLU A 274 -37.19 -0.51 43.49
N CYS A 275 -37.55 -0.06 42.29
CA CYS A 275 -37.33 1.30 41.84
C CYS A 275 -38.50 2.22 42.22
N ASN A 276 -38.23 3.17 43.12
CA ASN A 276 -39.18 4.19 43.57
C ASN A 276 -39.27 5.42 42.64
N SER A 277 -38.59 5.40 41.48
CA SER A 277 -38.68 6.49 40.50
C SER A 277 -39.97 6.35 39.68
N GLN A 278 -40.89 7.29 39.84
CA GLN A 278 -42.08 7.40 38.98
C GLN A 278 -41.63 7.68 37.54
N THR A 279 -42.09 6.85 36.60
CA THR A 279 -41.83 7.02 35.17
C THR A 279 -42.53 8.28 34.68
N SER A 280 -41.80 9.36 34.41
CA SER A 280 -42.32 10.42 33.54
C SER A 280 -42.56 9.82 32.16
N LYS A 281 -43.83 9.87 31.72
CA LYS A 281 -44.21 9.61 30.33
C LYS A 281 -43.62 10.68 29.41
#